data_AF-A0AB34J1M4-F1
#
_entry.id   AF-A0AB34J1M4-F1
#
_cell.length_a   1.000
_cell.length_b   1.000
_cell.length_c   1.000
_cell.angle_alpha   90.00
_cell.angle_beta   90.00
_cell.angle_gamma   90.00
#
_symmetry.space_group_name_H-M   'P 1'
#
loop_
_entity.id
_entity.type
_entity.pdbx_description
1 polymer ?
#
loop_
_entity_poly.entity_id
_entity_poly.type
_entity_poly.pdbx_seq_one_letter_code
_entity_poly.pdbx_strand_id
1 'polypeptide(L)'
;MCYQQLCGDIFREQSECGRKAFLVTGTPGIGKSSFISFFAAHVLAAGKTVYLQRHGRRIVLDFNACTRTPNAFVVLDEKEWLKAMHKQKNGWYLVDGDEPCSCDNMPTLLVTSPKTSRFKDWQKQRQVLARWMPIWTLEELKYVGTRVFDLTEDELERRYQIVGGCPRRCFMRMSIEDLEKENRDAVFQAPAGVLEKQLSQRDINDPDVPHRIIHMTCVCEVDNAAWKFTAMQADFATPTIAQAVIEQEMRSNERSFRAIYDQPIFWDFNPGLRGQIFEALTHAILRQSSTNGCDWFKRELDKPDLEPSPWRFPGHEQVKYFHSLSDIPSVESKTYWRPSTDNLPTIDSFSYLGAFQVTTSKEHPINRDGIEAARECWERVYGRNNQLTLYFVVPLSLLKEFKQQHLKRAMSDKKTRRILPAHVKQVAISFGMRAFDQTSQY
;
A
#
# COMPACT_ATOMS: atom_id res chain seq x y z
N MET A 1 -17.49 2.97 2.68
CA MET A 1 -16.46 2.58 3.67
C MET A 1 -16.23 1.08 3.65
N CYS A 2 -14.99 0.63 3.86
CA CYS A 2 -14.54 -0.75 3.84
C CYS A 2 -15.31 -1.67 4.81
N TYR A 3 -15.68 -1.18 5.99
CA TYR A 3 -16.43 -1.95 7.00
C TYR A 3 -17.78 -2.41 6.45
N GLN A 4 -18.48 -1.52 5.75
CA GLN A 4 -19.80 -1.82 5.19
C GLN A 4 -19.71 -2.87 4.10
N GLN A 5 -18.74 -2.74 3.18
CA GLN A 5 -18.54 -3.71 2.12
C GLN A 5 -18.12 -5.09 2.68
N LEU A 6 -17.21 -5.14 3.66
CA LEU A 6 -16.76 -6.38 4.28
C LEU A 6 -17.89 -7.07 5.06
N CYS A 7 -18.68 -6.29 5.80
CA CYS A 7 -19.85 -6.77 6.52
C CYS A 7 -20.89 -7.36 5.56
N GLY A 8 -21.18 -6.67 4.44
CA GLY A 8 -22.09 -7.14 3.40
C GLY A 8 -21.60 -8.42 2.72
N ASP A 9 -20.30 -8.54 2.47
CA ASP A 9 -19.69 -9.77 1.93
C ASP A 9 -19.87 -10.97 2.87
N ILE A 10 -19.60 -10.81 4.16
CA ILE A 10 -19.76 -11.87 5.17
C ILE A 10 -21.23 -12.29 5.29
N PHE A 11 -22.16 -11.34 5.36
CA PHE A 11 -23.59 -11.68 5.44
C PHE A 11 -24.09 -12.39 4.19
N ARG A 12 -23.68 -11.96 3.01
CA ARG A 12 -24.02 -12.61 1.73
C ARG A 12 -23.52 -14.06 1.69
N GLU A 13 -22.26 -14.29 2.04
CA GLU A 13 -21.67 -15.64 2.10
C GLU A 13 -22.36 -16.52 3.15
N GLN A 14 -22.82 -15.94 4.26
CA GLN A 14 -23.58 -16.66 5.26
C GLN A 14 -24.99 -17.04 4.76
N SER A 15 -25.69 -16.13 4.08
CA SER A 15 -27.08 -16.34 3.65
C SER A 15 -27.20 -17.17 2.37
N GLU A 16 -26.34 -16.95 1.38
CA GLU A 16 -26.42 -17.58 0.06
C GLU A 16 -25.65 -18.91 0.01
N CYS A 17 -24.46 -18.95 0.61
CA CYS A 17 -23.58 -20.13 0.56
C CYS A 17 -23.65 -20.99 1.83
N GLY A 18 -24.40 -20.57 2.85
CA GLY A 18 -24.51 -21.28 4.14
C GLY A 18 -23.21 -21.33 4.93
N ARG A 19 -22.25 -20.43 4.66
CA ARG A 19 -20.95 -20.40 5.35
C ARG A 19 -21.15 -20.08 6.83
N LYS A 20 -20.46 -20.83 7.69
CA LYS A 20 -20.56 -20.71 9.16
C LYS A 20 -19.28 -20.28 9.85
N ALA A 21 -18.15 -20.25 9.17
CA ALA A 21 -16.87 -19.94 9.78
C ALA A 21 -16.14 -18.88 8.95
N PHE A 22 -15.96 -17.71 9.55
CA PHE A 22 -15.35 -16.54 8.94
C PHE A 22 -14.13 -16.12 9.75
N LEU A 23 -13.06 -15.77 9.04
CA LEU A 23 -11.86 -15.18 9.63
C LEU A 23 -11.62 -13.83 8.97
N VAL A 24 -11.55 -12.77 9.76
CA VAL A 24 -11.09 -11.45 9.29
C VAL A 24 -9.73 -11.15 9.92
N THR A 25 -8.75 -10.84 9.07
CA THR A 25 -7.42 -10.44 9.51
C THR A 25 -6.87 -9.27 8.69
N GLY A 26 -5.67 -8.79 9.02
CA GLY A 26 -5.03 -7.65 8.37
C GLY A 26 -4.11 -6.88 9.30
N THR A 27 -3.61 -5.74 8.83
CA THR A 27 -2.58 -4.93 9.50
C THR A 27 -2.91 -4.65 10.97
N PRO A 28 -1.98 -4.87 11.92
CA PRO A 28 -2.15 -4.47 13.31
C PRO A 28 -2.56 -2.99 13.43
N GLY A 29 -3.62 -2.71 14.20
CA GLY A 29 -4.13 -1.34 14.33
C GLY A 29 -5.13 -0.87 13.26
N ILE A 30 -5.48 -1.70 12.27
CA ILE A 30 -6.41 -1.35 11.19
C ILE A 30 -7.89 -1.16 11.63
N GLY A 31 -8.21 -1.41 12.90
CA GLY A 31 -9.56 -1.27 13.44
C GLY A 31 -10.40 -2.55 13.49
N LYS A 32 -9.78 -3.72 13.33
CA LYS A 32 -10.37 -5.06 13.51
C LYS A 32 -11.37 -5.20 14.68
N SER A 33 -10.97 -4.80 15.90
CA SER A 33 -11.86 -4.86 17.07
C SER A 33 -13.06 -3.89 16.95
N SER A 34 -12.87 -2.73 16.32
CA SER A 34 -13.98 -1.81 16.01
C SER A 34 -14.90 -2.37 14.93
N PHE A 35 -14.37 -3.16 13.99
CA PHE A 35 -15.18 -3.88 13.01
C PHE A 35 -16.08 -4.93 13.67
N ILE A 36 -15.60 -5.64 14.70
CA ILE A 36 -16.47 -6.53 15.50
C ILE A 36 -17.64 -5.76 16.10
N SER A 37 -17.41 -4.59 16.70
CA SER A 37 -18.50 -3.78 17.26
C SER A 37 -19.48 -3.32 16.19
N PHE A 38 -18.98 -2.90 15.03
CA PHE A 38 -19.79 -2.52 13.87
C PHE A 38 -20.65 -3.70 13.37
N PHE A 39 -20.06 -4.89 13.25
CA PHE A 39 -20.75 -6.11 12.85
C PHE A 39 -21.80 -6.52 13.87
N ALA A 40 -21.47 -6.49 15.17
CA ALA A 40 -22.40 -6.78 16.26
C ALA A 40 -23.63 -5.88 16.22
N ALA A 41 -23.46 -4.59 15.94
CA ALA A 41 -24.58 -3.65 15.80
C ALA A 41 -25.55 -4.06 14.67
N HIS A 42 -25.03 -4.55 13.54
CA HIS A 42 -25.88 -5.05 12.43
C HIS A 42 -26.61 -6.34 12.81
N VAL A 43 -25.94 -7.26 13.51
CA VAL A 43 -26.56 -8.48 14.01
C VAL A 43 -27.72 -8.16 14.97
N LEU A 44 -27.47 -7.25 15.92
CA LEU A 44 -28.47 -6.81 16.91
C LEU A 44 -29.64 -6.07 16.25
N ALA A 45 -29.36 -5.20 15.27
CA ALA A 45 -30.39 -4.50 14.50
C ALA A 45 -31.27 -5.46 13.68
N ALA A 46 -30.74 -6.62 13.29
CA ALA A 46 -31.50 -7.70 12.66
C ALA A 46 -32.28 -8.57 13.67
N GLY A 47 -32.33 -8.19 14.95
CA GLY A 47 -33.05 -8.90 16.00
C GLY A 47 -32.41 -10.24 16.40
N LYS A 48 -31.10 -10.42 16.16
CA LYS A 48 -30.35 -11.62 16.51
C LYS A 48 -29.47 -11.40 17.73
N THR A 49 -29.21 -12.47 18.48
CA THR A 49 -28.32 -12.44 19.65
C THR A 49 -26.85 -12.43 19.23
N VAL A 50 -26.01 -11.68 19.94
CA VAL A 50 -24.54 -11.70 19.76
C VAL A 50 -23.88 -12.39 20.95
N TYR A 51 -23.06 -13.39 20.66
CA TYR A 51 -22.17 -14.06 21.60
C TYR A 51 -20.76 -13.53 21.36
N LEU A 52 -20.23 -12.69 22.23
CA LEU A 52 -18.92 -12.06 22.08
C LEU A 52 -17.91 -12.67 23.06
N GLN A 53 -16.83 -13.24 22.52
CA GLN A 53 -15.65 -13.63 23.27
C GLN A 53 -14.50 -12.66 22.99
N ARG A 54 -13.99 -12.00 24.03
CA ARG A 54 -12.93 -11.01 23.91
C ARG A 54 -12.11 -10.89 25.19
N HIS A 55 -10.79 -11.00 25.07
CA HIS A 55 -9.85 -10.87 26.19
C HIS A 55 -10.23 -11.75 27.39
N GLY A 56 -10.64 -12.99 27.12
CA GLY A 56 -11.09 -13.94 28.14
C GLY A 56 -12.48 -13.65 28.73
N ARG A 57 -13.16 -12.58 28.31
CA ARG A 57 -14.54 -12.29 28.69
C ARG A 57 -15.51 -12.92 27.70
N ARG A 58 -16.63 -13.41 28.21
CA ARG A 58 -17.71 -14.07 27.47
C ARG A 58 -18.99 -13.30 27.72
N ILE A 59 -19.49 -12.61 26.70
CA ILE A 59 -20.57 -11.64 26.80
C ILE A 59 -21.69 -12.05 25.85
N VAL A 60 -22.93 -12.03 26.33
CA VAL A 60 -24.12 -12.21 25.50
C VAL A 60 -24.85 -10.87 25.40
N LEU A 61 -25.11 -10.41 24.19
CA LEU A 61 -25.88 -9.20 23.89
C LEU A 61 -27.19 -9.61 23.20
N ASP A 62 -28.32 -9.23 23.78
CA ASP A 62 -29.64 -9.53 23.24
C ASP A 62 -30.60 -8.37 23.52
N PHE A 63 -30.92 -7.58 22.48
CA PHE A 63 -31.84 -6.46 22.61
C PHE A 63 -33.31 -6.88 22.64
N ASN A 64 -33.66 -8.10 22.20
CA ASN A 64 -35.01 -8.62 22.36
C ASN A 64 -35.28 -8.99 23.83
N ALA A 65 -34.23 -9.39 24.55
CA ALA A 65 -34.31 -9.66 25.98
C ALA A 65 -34.58 -8.41 26.82
N CYS A 66 -34.35 -7.18 26.30
CA CYS A 66 -34.73 -5.94 26.99
C CYS A 66 -36.24 -5.82 27.29
N THR A 67 -37.07 -6.56 26.56
CA THR A 67 -38.51 -6.64 26.85
C THR A 67 -38.84 -7.55 28.06
N ARG A 68 -37.89 -8.39 28.50
CA ARG A 68 -38.06 -9.43 29.53
C ARG A 68 -37.12 -9.28 30.72
N THR A 69 -35.97 -8.64 30.56
CA THR A 69 -34.95 -8.44 31.60
C THR A 69 -34.33 -7.05 31.50
N PRO A 70 -33.96 -6.39 32.62
CA PRO A 70 -33.46 -5.01 32.62
C PRO A 70 -32.15 -4.81 31.86
N ASN A 71 -31.38 -5.88 31.61
CA ASN A 71 -30.04 -5.79 31.05
C ASN A 71 -29.99 -6.35 29.63
N ALA A 72 -29.59 -5.49 28.70
CA ALA A 72 -29.32 -5.80 27.29
C ALA A 72 -28.06 -6.67 27.07
N PHE A 73 -27.25 -6.83 28.13
CA PHE A 73 -25.97 -7.52 28.11
C PHE A 73 -25.76 -8.32 29.39
N VAL A 74 -25.16 -9.51 29.26
CA VAL A 74 -24.81 -10.37 30.39
C VAL A 74 -23.39 -10.92 30.19
N VAL A 75 -22.56 -10.85 31.23
CA VAL A 75 -21.25 -11.51 31.27
C VAL A 75 -21.42 -12.88 31.92
N LEU A 76 -20.93 -13.92 31.27
CA LEU A 76 -21.12 -15.31 31.70
C LEU A 76 -19.81 -15.94 32.15
N ASP A 77 -19.91 -16.85 33.14
CA ASP A 77 -18.83 -17.79 33.40
C ASP A 77 -18.74 -18.87 32.31
N GLU A 78 -17.75 -19.77 32.41
CA GLU A 78 -17.56 -20.84 31.42
C GLU A 78 -18.75 -21.79 31.29
N LYS A 79 -19.31 -22.21 32.41
CA LYS A 79 -20.38 -23.20 32.47
C LYS A 79 -21.68 -22.61 31.92
N GLU A 80 -21.96 -21.36 32.25
CA GLU A 80 -23.09 -20.59 31.73
C GLU A 80 -22.94 -20.32 30.24
N TRP A 81 -21.74 -19.94 29.80
CA TRP A 81 -21.43 -19.71 28.39
C TRP A 81 -21.67 -20.96 27.54
N LEU A 82 -21.13 -22.11 27.93
CA LEU A 82 -21.33 -23.36 27.21
C LEU A 82 -22.82 -23.74 27.13
N LYS A 83 -23.57 -23.53 28.21
CA LYS A 83 -25.03 -23.74 28.21
C LYS A 83 -25.75 -22.78 27.25
N ALA A 84 -25.36 -21.51 27.24
CA ALA A 84 -25.96 -20.50 26.36
C ALA A 84 -25.69 -20.81 24.89
N MET A 85 -24.45 -21.17 24.56
CA MET A 85 -24.02 -21.54 23.20
C MET A 85 -24.70 -22.83 22.69
N HIS A 86 -24.93 -23.83 23.54
CA HIS A 86 -25.60 -25.08 23.13
C HIS A 86 -27.08 -24.90 22.81
N LYS A 87 -27.76 -24.01 23.54
CA LYS A 87 -29.22 -23.83 23.43
C LYS A 87 -29.63 -22.98 22.23
N GLN A 88 -28.71 -22.25 21.62
CA GLN A 88 -29.05 -21.12 20.76
C GLN A 88 -28.68 -21.39 19.30
N LYS A 89 -29.64 -21.09 18.42
CA LYS A 89 -29.52 -21.26 16.96
C LYS A 89 -29.72 -19.95 16.19
N ASN A 90 -30.17 -18.88 16.86
CA ASN A 90 -30.51 -17.61 16.23
C ASN A 90 -29.59 -16.46 16.71
N GLY A 91 -28.30 -16.59 16.42
CA GLY A 91 -27.30 -15.60 16.82
C GLY A 91 -26.00 -15.72 16.05
N TRP A 92 -25.07 -14.81 16.34
CA TRP A 92 -23.70 -14.84 15.84
C TRP A 92 -22.70 -14.99 16.98
N TYR A 93 -21.68 -15.82 16.75
CA TYR A 93 -20.55 -15.95 17.65
C TYR A 93 -19.37 -15.11 17.13
N LEU A 94 -19.01 -14.06 17.85
CA LEU A 94 -17.95 -13.12 17.51
C LEU A 94 -16.76 -13.34 18.45
N VAL A 95 -15.56 -13.44 17.89
CA VAL A 95 -14.32 -13.69 18.65
C VAL A 95 -13.28 -12.63 18.30
N ASP A 96 -12.81 -11.88 19.30
CA ASP A 96 -11.78 -10.84 19.14
C ASP A 96 -10.44 -11.31 19.72
N GLY A 97 -9.57 -11.86 18.86
CA GLY A 97 -8.19 -12.22 19.19
C GLY A 97 -7.99 -13.45 20.10
N ASP A 98 -9.07 -14.06 20.59
CA ASP A 98 -9.08 -15.29 21.38
C ASP A 98 -9.22 -16.54 20.49
N GLU A 99 -8.92 -17.73 21.05
CA GLU A 99 -9.20 -19.00 20.37
C GLU A 99 -10.71 -19.30 20.41
N PRO A 100 -11.35 -19.56 19.25
CA PRO A 100 -12.77 -19.89 19.21
C PRO A 100 -13.05 -21.24 19.86
N CYS A 101 -14.10 -21.31 20.66
CA CYS A 101 -14.66 -22.59 21.07
C CYS A 101 -15.33 -23.29 19.88
N SER A 102 -15.42 -24.63 19.92
CA SER A 102 -16.16 -25.38 18.91
C SER A 102 -17.66 -25.05 18.96
N CYS A 103 -18.17 -24.42 17.90
CA CYS A 103 -19.60 -24.13 17.74
C CYS A 103 -20.07 -24.46 16.32
N ASP A 104 -20.92 -25.48 16.19
CA ASP A 104 -21.51 -25.93 14.90
C ASP A 104 -22.84 -25.24 14.56
N ASN A 105 -23.49 -24.70 15.58
CA ASN A 105 -24.89 -24.31 15.53
C ASN A 105 -25.09 -22.85 15.10
N MET A 106 -24.03 -22.03 15.08
CA MET A 106 -24.11 -20.61 14.75
C MET A 106 -22.95 -20.17 13.84
N PRO A 107 -23.19 -19.18 12.95
CA PRO A 107 -22.11 -18.50 12.26
C PRO A 107 -21.11 -17.88 13.25
N THR A 108 -19.83 -18.16 13.03
CA THR A 108 -18.72 -17.69 13.84
C THR A 108 -17.84 -16.74 13.02
N LEU A 109 -17.59 -15.55 13.55
CA LEU A 109 -16.66 -14.56 13.00
C LEU A 109 -15.50 -14.37 13.97
N LEU A 110 -14.34 -14.88 13.60
CA LEU A 110 -13.08 -14.62 14.27
C LEU A 110 -12.41 -13.40 13.63
N VAL A 111 -12.04 -12.42 14.44
CA VAL A 111 -11.19 -11.31 14.01
C VAL A 111 -9.90 -11.32 14.80
N THR A 112 -8.78 -11.34 14.10
CA THR A 112 -7.47 -11.50 14.73
C THR A 112 -6.35 -10.90 13.90
N SER A 113 -5.20 -10.63 14.53
CA SER A 113 -3.98 -10.32 13.78
C SER A 113 -3.48 -11.57 13.03
N PRO A 114 -2.61 -11.43 12.03
CA PRO A 114 -2.12 -12.53 11.20
C PRO A 114 -1.30 -13.62 11.94
N LYS A 115 -1.28 -13.61 13.29
CA LYS A 115 -0.57 -14.59 14.11
C LYS A 115 -1.23 -15.96 14.00
N THR A 116 -0.77 -16.74 13.01
CA THR A 116 -1.42 -17.97 12.58
C THR A 116 -1.48 -19.05 13.67
N SER A 117 -0.52 -19.12 14.59
CA SER A 117 -0.39 -20.24 15.55
C SER A 117 -1.62 -20.47 16.43
N ARG A 118 -2.40 -19.43 16.75
CA ARG A 118 -3.52 -19.51 17.70
C ARG A 118 -4.81 -20.12 17.13
N PHE A 119 -4.91 -20.29 15.81
CA PHE A 119 -6.17 -20.73 15.18
C PHE A 119 -5.97 -21.60 13.94
N LYS A 120 -4.75 -22.14 13.72
CA LYS A 120 -4.48 -23.08 12.61
C LYS A 120 -5.39 -24.31 12.66
N ASP A 121 -5.65 -24.81 13.86
CA ASP A 121 -6.46 -26.01 14.04
C ASP A 121 -7.94 -25.72 13.76
N TRP A 122 -8.45 -24.58 14.21
CA TRP A 122 -9.79 -24.11 13.87
C TRP A 122 -9.97 -23.89 12.35
N GLN A 123 -8.95 -23.31 11.68
CA GLN A 123 -8.94 -23.15 10.22
C GLN A 123 -9.06 -24.46 9.46
N LYS A 124 -8.25 -25.47 9.84
CA LYS A 124 -8.24 -26.78 9.20
C LYS A 124 -9.58 -27.52 9.36
N GLN A 125 -10.24 -27.35 10.49
CA GLN A 125 -11.43 -28.12 10.85
C GLN A 125 -12.74 -27.58 10.24
N ARG A 126 -12.81 -26.28 9.88
CA ARG A 126 -14.10 -25.59 9.62
C ARG A 126 -14.33 -25.07 8.20
N GLN A 127 -13.45 -25.38 7.24
CA GLN A 127 -13.46 -24.75 5.90
C GLN A 127 -13.62 -23.22 6.00
N VAL A 128 -12.77 -22.60 6.83
CA VAL A 128 -12.88 -21.19 7.20
C VAL A 128 -12.77 -20.30 5.97
N LEU A 129 -13.71 -19.38 5.84
CA LEU A 129 -13.70 -18.34 4.84
C LEU A 129 -12.85 -17.17 5.34
N ALA A 130 -11.58 -17.14 4.92
CA ALA A 130 -10.67 -16.06 5.28
C ALA A 130 -10.91 -14.81 4.43
N ARG A 131 -10.86 -13.66 5.10
CA ARG A 131 -11.01 -12.31 4.55
C ARG A 131 -9.93 -11.39 5.12
N TRP A 132 -9.42 -10.53 4.26
CA TRP A 132 -8.45 -9.51 4.61
C TRP A 132 -9.13 -8.16 4.70
N MET A 133 -8.77 -7.40 5.72
CA MET A 133 -9.29 -6.07 5.96
C MET A 133 -8.40 -5.06 5.24
N PRO A 134 -8.93 -4.24 4.32
CA PRO A 134 -8.12 -3.28 3.58
C PRO A 134 -7.64 -2.15 4.48
N ILE A 135 -6.59 -1.47 4.03
CA ILE A 135 -6.11 -0.22 4.61
C ILE A 135 -7.17 0.88 4.41
N TRP A 136 -7.30 1.81 5.36
CA TRP A 136 -8.27 2.90 5.22
C TRP A 136 -7.79 3.90 4.16
N THR A 137 -8.74 4.37 3.36
CA THR A 137 -8.52 5.49 2.45
C THR A 137 -8.38 6.80 3.23
N LEU A 138 -7.75 7.81 2.62
CA LEU A 138 -7.68 9.14 3.21
C LEU A 138 -9.08 9.72 3.49
N GLU A 139 -10.04 9.47 2.59
CA GLU A 139 -11.44 9.90 2.76
C GLU A 139 -12.09 9.29 4.00
N GLU A 140 -11.89 7.99 4.25
CA GLU A 140 -12.41 7.33 5.45
C GLU A 140 -11.78 7.90 6.72
N LEU A 141 -10.48 8.19 6.69
CA LEU A 141 -9.77 8.82 7.80
C LEU A 141 -10.27 10.24 8.06
N LYS A 142 -10.42 11.06 7.02
CA LYS A 142 -11.01 12.42 7.12
C LYS A 142 -12.43 12.37 7.68
N TYR A 143 -13.26 11.44 7.19
CA TYR A 143 -14.64 11.29 7.64
C TYR A 143 -14.75 11.00 9.15
N VAL A 144 -13.93 10.08 9.67
CA VAL A 144 -13.97 9.69 11.09
C VAL A 144 -13.16 10.62 11.98
N GLY A 145 -11.97 11.02 11.53
CA GLY A 145 -11.03 11.86 12.30
C GLY A 145 -11.63 13.21 12.69
N THR A 146 -12.33 13.86 11.75
CA THR A 146 -12.96 15.16 11.98
C THR A 146 -14.18 15.11 12.90
N ARG A 147 -14.85 13.95 13.01
CA ARG A 147 -16.10 13.79 13.78
C ARG A 147 -15.90 13.18 15.17
N VAL A 148 -14.85 12.37 15.33
CA VAL A 148 -14.65 11.54 16.52
C VAL A 148 -13.38 11.91 17.27
N PHE A 149 -12.36 12.42 16.56
CA PHE A 149 -11.04 12.66 17.12
C PHE A 149 -10.64 14.14 17.11
N ASP A 150 -11.54 15.03 16.69
CA ASP A 150 -11.33 16.49 16.58
C ASP A 150 -10.06 16.87 15.82
N LEU A 151 -9.67 16.05 14.83
CA LEU A 151 -8.51 16.30 13.98
C LEU A 151 -8.94 17.08 12.74
N THR A 152 -8.11 18.04 12.32
CA THR A 152 -8.34 18.77 11.07
C THR A 152 -8.03 17.90 9.85
N GLU A 153 -8.63 18.20 8.70
CA GLU A 153 -8.34 17.47 7.47
C GLU A 153 -6.86 17.57 7.06
N ASP A 154 -6.26 18.76 7.21
CA ASP A 154 -4.84 19.00 6.92
C ASP A 154 -3.93 18.14 7.80
N GLU A 155 -4.25 18.04 9.09
CA GLU A 155 -3.51 17.19 10.01
C GLU A 155 -3.64 15.71 9.63
N LEU A 156 -4.84 15.25 9.26
CA LEU A 156 -5.06 13.87 8.83
C LEU A 156 -4.31 13.54 7.53
N GLU A 157 -4.22 14.49 6.60
CA GLU A 157 -3.46 14.33 5.36
C GLU A 157 -1.95 14.19 5.63
N ARG A 158 -1.39 15.03 6.51
CA ARG A 158 0.02 14.90 6.93
C ARG A 158 0.27 13.56 7.63
N ARG A 159 -0.62 13.16 8.54
CA ARG A 159 -0.50 11.87 9.24
C ARG A 159 -0.57 10.71 8.25
N TYR A 160 -1.47 10.76 7.27
CA TYR A 160 -1.58 9.75 6.22
C TYR A 160 -0.30 9.63 5.38
N GLN A 161 0.32 10.75 5.01
CA GLN A 161 1.60 10.75 4.29
C GLN A 161 2.75 10.13 5.10
N ILE A 162 2.67 10.16 6.43
CA ILE A 162 3.70 9.60 7.33
C ILE A 162 3.44 8.12 7.60
N VAL A 163 2.24 7.76 8.07
CA VAL A 163 1.93 6.43 8.60
C VAL A 163 0.98 5.61 7.73
N GLY A 164 0.58 6.13 6.57
CA GLY A 164 -0.38 5.51 5.67
C GLY A 164 -1.78 5.41 6.28
N GLY A 165 -2.62 4.56 5.69
CA GLY A 165 -4.02 4.41 6.08
C GLY A 165 -4.28 3.58 7.35
N CYS A 166 -3.37 3.59 8.33
CA CYS A 166 -3.53 2.86 9.59
C CYS A 166 -4.24 3.74 10.64
N PRO A 167 -5.53 3.49 10.97
CA PRO A 167 -6.32 4.36 11.86
C PRO A 167 -5.72 4.51 13.25
N ARG A 168 -5.20 3.42 13.84
CA ARG A 168 -4.55 3.49 15.16
C ARG A 168 -3.43 4.52 15.19
N ARG A 169 -2.65 4.64 14.11
CA ARG A 169 -1.54 5.58 14.03
C ARG A 169 -2.00 6.98 13.63
N CYS A 170 -2.94 7.07 12.69
CA CYS A 170 -3.53 8.35 12.29
C CYS A 170 -4.27 9.05 13.43
N PHE A 171 -4.95 8.31 14.31
CA PHE A 171 -5.73 8.88 15.41
C PHE A 171 -4.98 8.88 16.75
N MET A 172 -3.69 8.49 16.75
CA MET A 172 -2.89 8.51 17.98
C MET A 172 -2.63 9.95 18.42
N ARG A 173 -2.76 10.22 19.72
CA ARG A 173 -2.42 11.51 20.34
C ARG A 173 -0.91 11.70 20.42
N MET A 174 -0.29 11.88 19.27
CA MET A 174 1.14 12.14 19.07
C MET A 174 1.30 13.35 18.16
N SER A 175 2.40 14.09 18.32
CA SER A 175 2.78 15.12 17.37
C SER A 175 3.15 14.51 16.01
N ILE A 176 3.17 15.33 14.96
CA ILE A 176 3.65 14.91 13.63
C ILE A 176 5.12 14.49 13.71
N GLU A 177 5.92 15.27 14.44
CA GLU A 177 7.35 15.06 14.63
C GLU A 177 7.65 13.72 15.33
N ASP A 178 6.83 13.34 16.32
CA ASP A 178 6.96 12.06 17.00
C ASP A 178 6.59 10.88 16.08
N LEU A 179 5.56 11.03 15.23
CA LEU A 179 5.20 10.00 14.27
C LEU A 179 6.30 9.77 13.23
N GLU A 180 6.91 10.85 12.73
CA GLU A 180 8.06 10.76 11.83
C GLU A 180 9.26 10.11 12.50
N LYS A 181 9.54 10.47 13.76
CA LYS A 181 10.61 9.86 14.55
C LYS A 181 10.38 8.37 14.71
N GLU A 182 9.18 7.94 15.10
CA GLU A 182 8.86 6.52 15.22
C GLU A 182 9.05 5.75 13.90
N ASN A 183 8.74 6.37 12.76
CA ASN A 183 8.96 5.74 11.47
C ASN A 183 10.45 5.61 11.15
N ARG A 184 11.24 6.66 11.40
CA ARG A 184 12.71 6.59 11.24
C ARG A 184 13.31 5.51 12.14
N ASP A 185 12.88 5.44 13.39
CA ASP A 185 13.34 4.41 14.34
C ASP A 185 12.93 3.01 13.88
N ALA A 186 11.70 2.84 13.36
CA ALA A 186 11.24 1.56 12.82
C ALA A 186 12.07 1.10 11.62
N VAL A 187 12.39 2.01 10.68
CA VAL A 187 13.24 1.72 9.52
C VAL A 187 14.66 1.38 9.98
N PHE A 188 15.23 2.16 10.90
CA PHE A 188 16.56 1.90 11.46
C PHE A 188 16.66 0.53 12.16
N GLN A 189 15.63 0.16 12.93
CA GLN A 189 15.55 -1.12 13.64
C GLN A 189 15.14 -2.30 12.75
N ALA A 190 14.76 -2.03 11.50
CA ALA A 190 14.36 -3.07 10.57
C ALA A 190 15.56 -4.03 10.37
N PRO A 191 15.37 -5.36 10.51
CA PRO A 191 16.46 -6.31 10.32
C PRO A 191 17.18 -6.12 8.98
N ALA A 192 18.50 -6.25 8.95
CA ALA A 192 19.23 -6.30 7.68
C ALA A 192 18.63 -7.41 6.77
N GLY A 193 18.34 -7.08 5.51
CA GLY A 193 17.67 -8.01 4.61
C GLY A 193 16.18 -8.17 4.90
N VAL A 194 15.50 -7.13 5.43
CA VAL A 194 14.02 -7.10 5.50
C VAL A 194 13.45 -7.37 4.12
N LEU A 195 14.03 -6.76 3.09
CA LEU A 195 13.66 -7.02 1.71
C LEU A 195 13.88 -8.49 1.37
N GLU A 196 15.07 -9.05 1.59
CA GLU A 196 15.33 -10.47 1.31
C GLU A 196 14.34 -11.42 1.99
N LYS A 197 13.96 -11.17 3.25
CA LYS A 197 12.93 -11.95 3.94
C LYS A 197 11.55 -11.81 3.29
N GLN A 198 11.14 -10.60 2.93
CA GLN A 198 9.88 -10.37 2.22
C GLN A 198 9.87 -11.03 0.84
N LEU A 199 10.98 -10.90 0.13
CA LEU A 199 11.18 -11.42 -1.21
C LEU A 199 11.30 -12.97 -1.17
N SER A 200 11.86 -13.58 -0.13
CA SER A 200 11.90 -15.04 -0.04
C SER A 200 10.53 -15.71 0.17
N GLN A 201 9.46 -14.93 0.38
CA GLN A 201 8.09 -15.38 0.72
C GLN A 201 8.00 -16.30 1.94
N ARG A 202 9.10 -16.48 2.70
CA ARG A 202 9.16 -17.53 3.73
C ARG A 202 8.29 -17.23 4.95
N ASP A 203 7.91 -15.98 5.19
CA ASP A 203 6.88 -15.65 6.17
C ASP A 203 6.47 -14.16 6.03
N ILE A 204 5.55 -13.82 5.13
CA ILE A 204 4.83 -12.51 5.23
C ILE A 204 3.96 -12.49 6.50
N ASN A 205 3.75 -13.67 7.12
CA ASN A 205 3.15 -13.84 8.43
C ASN A 205 4.17 -13.72 9.59
N ASP A 206 5.44 -13.40 9.31
CA ASP A 206 6.47 -13.20 10.33
C ASP A 206 6.07 -12.00 11.21
N PRO A 207 5.78 -12.21 12.50
CA PRO A 207 5.45 -11.13 13.42
C PRO A 207 6.60 -10.13 13.63
N ASP A 208 7.83 -10.44 13.16
CA ASP A 208 9.02 -9.61 13.34
C ASP A 208 9.17 -8.53 12.26
N VAL A 209 8.29 -8.49 11.26
CA VAL A 209 8.23 -7.36 10.32
C VAL A 209 7.47 -6.22 11.01
N PRO A 210 8.08 -5.05 11.22
CA PRO A 210 7.37 -3.94 11.84
C PRO A 210 6.19 -3.57 10.93
N HIS A 211 4.95 -3.81 11.39
CA HIS A 211 3.71 -3.33 10.75
C HIS A 211 3.65 -1.80 10.53
N ARG A 212 4.66 -1.09 11.05
CA ARG A 212 4.95 0.32 10.78
C ARG A 212 5.56 0.54 9.39
N ILE A 213 6.24 -0.47 8.83
CA ILE A 213 6.92 -0.44 7.54
C ILE A 213 6.05 -1.04 6.45
N ILE A 214 5.39 -2.16 6.73
CA ILE A 214 4.60 -2.91 5.75
C ILE A 214 3.15 -3.01 6.22
N HIS A 215 2.25 -2.70 5.29
CA HIS A 215 0.82 -2.84 5.42
C HIS A 215 0.32 -4.02 4.60
N MET A 216 -0.60 -4.78 5.19
CA MET A 216 -1.40 -5.78 4.49
C MET A 216 -2.66 -5.09 3.96
N THR A 217 -2.84 -5.14 2.65
CA THR A 217 -3.95 -4.54 1.93
C THR A 217 -4.65 -5.58 1.03
N CYS A 218 -5.75 -5.17 0.41
CA CYS A 218 -6.51 -5.96 -0.55
C CYS A 218 -6.45 -5.30 -1.92
N VAL A 219 -6.64 -6.07 -2.99
CA VAL A 219 -6.80 -5.52 -4.34
C VAL A 219 -8.18 -4.86 -4.44
N CYS A 220 -8.22 -3.58 -4.81
CA CYS A 220 -9.44 -2.92 -5.26
C CYS A 220 -9.50 -3.06 -6.79
N GLU A 221 -10.57 -3.62 -7.34
CA GLU A 221 -10.75 -3.59 -8.79
C GLU A 221 -11.05 -2.15 -9.22
N VAL A 222 -10.16 -1.61 -10.05
CA VAL A 222 -10.14 -0.21 -10.51
C VAL A 222 -11.45 0.19 -11.20
N ASP A 223 -12.23 -0.79 -11.67
CA ASP A 223 -13.48 -0.57 -12.42
C ASP A 223 -14.78 -0.78 -11.62
N ASN A 224 -14.74 -1.23 -10.35
CA ASN A 224 -15.97 -1.53 -9.58
C ASN A 224 -16.02 -1.04 -8.13
N ALA A 225 -15.01 -0.32 -7.62
CA ALA A 225 -14.94 0.18 -6.23
C ALA A 225 -15.20 -0.88 -5.13
N ALA A 226 -15.16 -2.16 -5.50
CA ALA A 226 -15.45 -3.30 -4.64
C ALA A 226 -14.12 -3.94 -4.25
N TRP A 227 -13.90 -4.06 -2.95
CA TRP A 227 -12.72 -4.71 -2.40
C TRP A 227 -12.76 -6.22 -2.64
N LYS A 228 -11.66 -6.79 -3.17
CA LYS A 228 -11.43 -8.23 -3.13
C LYS A 228 -10.82 -8.62 -1.80
N PHE A 229 -11.67 -8.87 -0.82
CA PHE A 229 -11.25 -9.29 0.53
C PHE A 229 -10.59 -10.68 0.58
N THR A 230 -10.54 -11.43 -0.53
CA THR A 230 -10.01 -12.80 -0.59
C THR A 230 -8.50 -12.86 -0.78
N ALA A 231 -7.88 -11.80 -1.31
CA ALA A 231 -6.47 -11.78 -1.67
C ALA A 231 -5.74 -10.67 -0.92
N MET A 232 -4.69 -11.06 -0.20
CA MET A 232 -3.81 -10.13 0.50
C MET A 232 -2.63 -9.73 -0.37
N GLN A 233 -2.29 -8.45 -0.26
CA GLN A 233 -1.09 -7.87 -0.81
C GLN A 233 -0.34 -7.15 0.31
N ALA A 234 0.99 -7.20 0.26
CA ALA A 234 1.85 -6.49 1.20
C ALA A 234 2.47 -5.31 0.46
N ASP A 235 2.27 -4.10 0.97
CA ASP A 235 2.83 -2.87 0.43
C ASP A 235 3.56 -2.12 1.54
N PHE A 236 4.54 -1.29 1.20
CA PHE A 236 5.06 -0.32 2.15
C PHE A 236 3.95 0.58 2.66
N ALA A 237 4.05 0.94 3.94
CA ALA A 237 3.05 1.77 4.60
C ALA A 237 2.88 3.13 3.91
N THR A 238 3.98 3.72 3.43
CA THR A 238 4.00 4.95 2.62
C THR A 238 5.19 4.95 1.65
N PRO A 239 5.16 5.75 0.57
CA PRO A 239 6.31 5.93 -0.33
C PRO A 239 7.56 6.46 0.38
N THR A 240 7.39 7.34 1.37
CA THR A 240 8.50 7.86 2.21
C THR A 240 9.20 6.74 2.99
N ILE A 241 8.42 5.80 3.54
CA ILE A 241 8.96 4.62 4.23
C ILE A 241 9.68 3.71 3.24
N ALA A 242 9.09 3.46 2.07
CA ALA A 242 9.74 2.67 1.01
C ALA A 242 11.11 3.26 0.67
N GLN A 243 11.18 4.58 0.45
CA GLN A 243 12.44 5.29 0.19
C GLN A 243 13.46 5.07 1.30
N ALA A 244 13.07 5.28 2.55
CA ALA A 244 13.98 5.17 3.69
C ALA A 244 14.55 3.75 3.84
N VAL A 245 13.71 2.72 3.64
CA VAL A 245 14.13 1.31 3.67
C VAL A 245 15.12 1.03 2.53
N ILE A 246 14.81 1.43 1.30
CA ILE A 246 15.72 1.19 0.16
C ILE A 246 17.05 1.92 0.36
N GLU A 247 17.04 3.18 0.81
CA GLU A 247 18.26 3.93 1.08
C GLU A 247 19.11 3.28 2.18
N GLN A 248 18.48 2.74 3.23
CA GLN A 248 19.18 2.00 4.28
C GLN A 248 19.77 0.69 3.74
N GLU A 249 19.02 -0.10 2.98
CA GLU A 249 19.50 -1.36 2.41
C GLU A 249 20.63 -1.13 1.40
N MET A 250 20.56 -0.07 0.59
CA MET A 250 21.66 0.35 -0.29
C MET A 250 22.91 0.78 0.47
N ARG A 251 22.78 1.35 1.68
CA ARG A 251 23.94 1.73 2.50
C ARG A 251 24.54 0.57 3.29
N SER A 252 23.70 -0.33 3.80
CA SER A 252 24.10 -1.36 4.76
C SER A 252 24.32 -2.74 4.13
N ASN A 253 23.60 -3.07 3.05
CA ASN A 253 23.58 -4.40 2.44
C ASN A 253 23.63 -4.34 0.89
N GLU A 254 24.32 -3.35 0.33
CA GLU A 254 24.31 -3.06 -1.11
C GLU A 254 24.56 -4.30 -1.98
N ARG A 255 25.55 -5.12 -1.61
CA ARG A 255 25.93 -6.32 -2.36
C ARG A 255 24.82 -7.35 -2.39
N SER A 256 24.18 -7.63 -1.26
CA SER A 256 23.08 -8.58 -1.16
C SER A 256 21.85 -8.07 -1.88
N PHE A 257 21.54 -6.78 -1.74
CA PHE A 257 20.41 -6.15 -2.42
C PHE A 257 20.55 -6.22 -3.95
N ARG A 258 21.74 -5.86 -4.48
CA ARG A 258 22.06 -5.99 -5.92
C ARG A 258 21.90 -7.43 -6.40
N ALA A 259 22.43 -8.39 -5.66
CA ALA A 259 22.34 -9.80 -6.01
C ALA A 259 20.90 -10.33 -6.07
N ILE A 260 19.98 -9.77 -5.26
CA ILE A 260 18.56 -10.13 -5.28
C ILE A 260 17.84 -9.43 -6.43
N TYR A 261 18.13 -8.15 -6.70
CA TYR A 261 17.51 -7.37 -7.77
C TYR A 261 17.65 -8.03 -9.16
N ASP A 262 18.80 -8.64 -9.42
CA ASP A 262 19.07 -9.33 -10.69
C ASP A 262 18.42 -10.73 -10.79
N GLN A 263 17.85 -11.26 -9.71
CA GLN A 263 17.20 -12.57 -9.74
C GLN A 263 15.76 -12.47 -10.29
N PRO A 264 15.30 -13.46 -11.08
CA PRO A 264 13.92 -13.52 -11.55
C PRO A 264 12.88 -13.42 -10.43
N ILE A 265 13.19 -14.00 -9.26
CA ILE A 265 12.32 -13.96 -8.09
C ILE A 265 11.92 -12.53 -7.70
N PHE A 266 12.84 -11.55 -7.87
CA PHE A 266 12.59 -10.12 -7.67
C PHE A 266 11.47 -9.54 -8.53
N TRP A 267 11.35 -10.03 -9.75
CA TRP A 267 10.39 -9.50 -10.72
C TRP A 267 9.05 -10.24 -10.68
N ASP A 268 9.03 -11.45 -10.09
CA ASP A 268 7.84 -12.29 -9.90
C ASP A 268 7.03 -11.95 -8.63
N PHE A 269 7.42 -10.92 -7.88
CA PHE A 269 6.73 -10.47 -6.67
C PHE A 269 5.38 -9.81 -6.90
N ASN A 270 4.70 -9.58 -5.77
CA ASN A 270 3.53 -8.72 -5.68
C ASN A 270 3.73 -7.44 -6.52
N PRO A 271 2.86 -7.16 -7.51
CA PRO A 271 3.02 -6.01 -8.39
C PRO A 271 3.09 -4.66 -7.67
N GLY A 272 2.36 -4.50 -6.55
CA GLY A 272 2.34 -3.28 -5.74
C GLY A 272 3.70 -3.03 -5.09
N LEU A 273 4.15 -3.97 -4.25
CA LEU A 273 5.46 -3.90 -3.61
C LEU A 273 6.61 -3.75 -4.60
N ARG A 274 6.59 -4.50 -5.71
CA ARG A 274 7.59 -4.41 -6.78
C ARG A 274 7.66 -3.00 -7.36
N GLY A 275 6.51 -2.38 -7.62
CA GLY A 275 6.42 -0.99 -8.07
C GLY A 275 7.06 -0.03 -7.08
N GLN A 276 6.68 -0.13 -5.80
CA GLN A 276 7.20 0.74 -4.74
C GLN A 276 8.71 0.59 -4.52
N ILE A 277 9.23 -0.65 -4.53
CA ILE A 277 10.68 -0.90 -4.44
C ILE A 277 11.40 -0.28 -5.64
N PHE A 278 10.91 -0.52 -6.86
CA PHE A 278 11.54 -0.04 -8.07
C PHE A 278 11.55 1.49 -8.16
N GLU A 279 10.47 2.15 -7.73
CA GLU A 279 10.38 3.60 -7.64
C GLU A 279 11.33 4.18 -6.59
N ALA A 280 11.32 3.65 -5.36
CA ALA A 280 12.25 4.06 -4.31
C ALA A 280 13.72 3.88 -4.71
N LEU A 281 14.04 2.77 -5.37
CA LEU A 281 15.37 2.50 -5.93
C LEU A 281 15.73 3.51 -7.04
N THR A 282 14.79 3.80 -7.94
CA THR A 282 14.99 4.78 -9.00
C THR A 282 15.32 6.15 -8.42
N HIS A 283 14.59 6.61 -7.41
CA HIS A 283 14.92 7.87 -6.73
C HIS A 283 16.29 7.79 -6.04
N ALA A 284 16.64 6.69 -5.38
CA ALA A 284 17.93 6.55 -4.71
C ALA A 284 19.12 6.60 -5.69
N ILE A 285 18.96 6.04 -6.90
CA ILE A 285 20.00 6.04 -7.93
C ILE A 285 20.06 7.39 -8.66
N LEU A 286 18.91 7.95 -9.06
CA LEU A 286 18.87 9.22 -9.81
C LEU A 286 19.48 10.38 -9.01
N ARG A 287 19.43 10.36 -7.68
CA ARG A 287 19.99 11.40 -6.81
C ARG A 287 21.51 11.53 -6.83
N GLN A 288 22.24 10.50 -7.27
CA GLN A 288 23.68 10.43 -7.09
C GLN A 288 24.44 10.92 -8.34
N SER A 289 25.59 11.56 -8.13
CA SER A 289 26.51 11.93 -9.20
C SER A 289 27.40 10.71 -9.51
N SER A 290 27.54 10.36 -10.79
CA SER A 290 28.11 9.11 -11.34
C SER A 290 27.13 7.94 -11.47
N THR A 291 27.45 7.02 -12.38
CA THR A 291 26.61 5.85 -12.70
C THR A 291 26.45 4.88 -11.53
N ASN A 292 27.16 5.06 -10.42
CA ASN A 292 27.01 4.29 -9.18
C ASN A 292 27.08 2.76 -9.37
N GLY A 293 27.95 2.33 -10.28
CA GLY A 293 28.01 0.91 -10.65
C GLY A 293 26.71 0.40 -11.25
N CYS A 294 25.96 1.24 -11.97
CA CYS A 294 24.81 0.86 -12.79
C CYS A 294 25.15 1.06 -14.28
N ASP A 295 24.67 0.15 -15.11
CA ASP A 295 24.70 0.31 -16.57
C ASP A 295 23.37 0.87 -17.04
N TRP A 296 23.42 2.07 -17.59
CA TRP A 296 22.25 2.76 -18.09
C TRP A 296 22.03 2.48 -19.56
N PHE A 297 20.76 2.34 -19.94
CA PHE A 297 20.32 2.12 -21.30
C PHE A 297 19.20 3.11 -21.64
N LYS A 298 19.16 3.54 -22.90
CA LYS A 298 18.13 4.45 -23.42
C LYS A 298 17.56 3.95 -24.74
N ARG A 299 16.28 4.26 -24.98
CA ARG A 299 15.61 4.05 -26.25
C ARG A 299 14.61 5.17 -26.53
N GLU A 300 14.69 5.77 -27.72
CA GLU A 300 13.73 6.78 -28.16
C GLU A 300 12.43 6.10 -28.58
N LEU A 301 11.28 6.52 -28.03
CA LEU A 301 10.01 5.82 -28.24
C LEU A 301 9.29 6.24 -29.53
N ASP A 302 9.70 7.35 -30.14
CA ASP A 302 9.28 7.81 -31.47
C ASP A 302 9.93 7.02 -32.61
N LYS A 303 10.96 6.22 -32.32
CA LYS A 303 11.70 5.39 -33.27
C LYS A 303 11.70 3.93 -32.80
N PRO A 304 10.57 3.21 -32.96
CA PRO A 304 10.37 1.89 -32.36
C PRO A 304 11.37 0.83 -32.85
N ASP A 305 11.93 1.01 -34.06
CA ASP A 305 12.89 0.08 -34.67
C ASP A 305 14.31 0.20 -34.09
N LEU A 306 14.60 1.24 -33.31
CA LEU A 306 15.90 1.39 -32.67
C LEU A 306 16.00 0.48 -31.44
N GLU A 307 17.01 -0.38 -31.42
CA GLU A 307 17.33 -1.18 -30.24
C GLU A 307 17.81 -0.28 -29.07
N PRO A 308 17.59 -0.70 -27.80
CA PRO A 308 18.14 -0.01 -26.65
C PRO A 308 19.67 0.13 -26.75
N SER A 309 20.17 1.31 -26.41
CA SER A 309 21.61 1.62 -26.48
C SER A 309 22.17 2.02 -25.12
N PRO A 310 23.44 1.69 -24.81
CA PRO A 310 24.09 2.17 -23.60
C PRO A 310 24.05 3.70 -23.52
N TRP A 311 23.77 4.23 -22.34
CA TRP A 311 23.69 5.65 -22.07
C TRP A 311 24.63 6.03 -20.93
N ARG A 312 25.47 7.05 -21.15
CA ARG A 312 26.19 7.67 -20.05
C ARG A 312 25.25 8.64 -19.33
N PHE A 313 24.61 8.16 -18.27
CA PHE A 313 23.74 8.98 -17.45
C PHE A 313 24.56 10.14 -16.84
N PRO A 314 24.17 11.40 -17.06
CA PRO A 314 24.99 12.54 -16.66
C PRO A 314 24.93 12.83 -15.14
N GLY A 315 24.00 12.18 -14.41
CA GLY A 315 23.91 12.29 -12.95
C GLY A 315 23.29 13.59 -12.46
N HIS A 316 23.09 13.67 -11.16
CA HIS A 316 22.69 14.88 -10.45
C HIS A 316 23.65 15.14 -9.28
N GLU A 317 23.91 16.40 -8.96
CA GLU A 317 24.82 16.81 -7.87
C GLU A 317 24.05 17.27 -6.63
N GLN A 318 22.79 17.68 -6.79
CA GLN A 318 21.95 18.20 -5.72
C GLN A 318 20.55 17.60 -5.80
N VAL A 319 19.91 17.45 -4.64
CA VAL A 319 18.53 17.00 -4.52
C VAL A 319 17.75 18.09 -3.80
N LYS A 320 16.68 18.57 -4.43
CA LYS A 320 15.76 19.53 -3.83
C LYS A 320 14.33 19.00 -3.88
N TYR A 321 13.51 19.49 -2.98
CA TYR A 321 12.11 19.10 -2.87
C TYR A 321 11.20 20.26 -3.26
N PHE A 322 10.03 19.95 -3.83
CA PHE A 322 9.05 20.96 -4.26
C PHE A 322 7.62 20.50 -3.97
N HIS A 323 6.71 21.42 -3.65
CA HIS A 323 5.30 21.10 -3.43
C HIS A 323 4.50 21.21 -4.73
N SER A 324 4.89 22.14 -5.59
CA SER A 324 4.31 22.39 -6.91
C SER A 324 5.42 22.70 -7.92
N LEU A 325 5.18 22.36 -9.19
CA LEU A 325 6.09 22.72 -10.29
C LEU A 325 6.30 24.24 -10.44
N SER A 326 5.39 25.05 -9.89
CA SER A 326 5.57 26.50 -9.76
C SER A 326 6.75 26.88 -8.87
N ASP A 327 7.10 26.05 -7.90
CA ASP A 327 8.11 26.35 -6.87
C ASP A 327 9.54 26.25 -7.40
N ILE A 328 9.74 25.59 -8.54
CA ILE A 328 11.06 25.40 -9.17
C ILE A 328 11.50 26.76 -9.74
N PRO A 329 12.45 27.49 -9.12
CA PRO A 329 12.56 28.93 -9.29
C PRO A 329 13.32 29.33 -10.56
N SER A 330 14.32 28.54 -11.00
CA SER A 330 15.20 28.90 -12.12
C SER A 330 16.01 27.71 -12.64
N VAL A 331 16.82 27.93 -13.68
CA VAL A 331 17.75 26.95 -14.24
C VAL A 331 18.80 26.61 -13.19
N GLU A 332 18.62 25.51 -12.49
CA GLU A 332 19.66 24.94 -11.66
C GLU A 332 20.28 23.74 -12.37
N SER A 333 21.54 23.88 -12.76
CA SER A 333 22.29 22.80 -13.40
C SER A 333 22.45 21.64 -12.43
N LYS A 334 22.17 20.41 -12.91
CA LYS A 334 22.40 19.18 -12.16
C LYS A 334 21.61 19.01 -10.86
N THR A 335 20.52 19.75 -10.68
CA THR A 335 19.57 19.53 -9.57
C THR A 335 18.51 18.49 -9.95
N TYR A 336 18.29 17.51 -9.07
CA TYR A 336 17.17 16.57 -9.10
C TYR A 336 16.05 17.07 -8.19
N TRP A 337 14.90 17.39 -8.78
CA TRP A 337 13.72 17.86 -8.07
C TRP A 337 12.77 16.70 -7.80
N ARG A 338 12.46 16.46 -6.54
CA ARG A 338 11.47 15.46 -6.12
C ARG A 338 10.26 16.14 -5.48
N PRO A 339 9.04 15.71 -5.80
CA PRO A 339 7.85 16.11 -5.04
C PRO A 339 8.02 15.89 -3.54
N SER A 340 7.57 16.86 -2.74
CA SER A 340 7.43 16.73 -1.29
C SER A 340 6.18 15.93 -0.90
N THR A 341 5.23 15.78 -1.82
CA THR A 341 3.97 15.06 -1.62
C THR A 341 3.66 14.20 -2.85
N ASP A 342 2.97 13.07 -2.65
CA ASP A 342 2.61 12.13 -3.71
C ASP A 342 1.46 12.63 -4.62
N ASN A 343 1.03 13.88 -4.46
CA ASN A 343 -0.16 14.43 -5.11
C ASN A 343 0.08 14.99 -6.52
N LEU A 344 1.28 14.86 -7.10
CA LEU A 344 1.55 15.30 -8.47
C LEU A 344 1.19 14.16 -9.44
N PRO A 345 0.06 14.24 -10.15
CA PRO A 345 -0.61 13.05 -10.70
C PRO A 345 0.01 12.51 -12.00
N THR A 346 1.26 12.89 -12.32
CA THR A 346 1.79 12.76 -13.69
C THR A 346 3.29 12.55 -13.81
N ILE A 347 4.09 13.13 -12.92
CA ILE A 347 5.55 13.04 -12.95
C ILE A 347 6.04 12.68 -11.56
N ASP A 348 6.97 11.74 -11.48
CA ASP A 348 7.51 11.28 -10.20
C ASP A 348 8.70 12.15 -9.79
N SER A 349 9.37 12.76 -10.77
CA SER A 349 10.43 13.76 -10.53
C SER A 349 10.72 14.61 -11.76
N PHE A 350 11.53 15.65 -11.56
CA PHE A 350 11.91 16.61 -12.59
C PHE A 350 13.39 16.97 -12.46
N SER A 351 14.06 17.25 -13.58
CA SER A 351 15.44 17.76 -13.56
C SER A 351 15.78 18.52 -14.82
N TYR A 352 17.02 19.01 -14.90
CA TYR A 352 17.59 19.62 -16.10
C TYR A 352 17.65 18.69 -17.33
N LEU A 353 17.44 17.38 -17.17
CA LEU A 353 17.32 16.45 -18.29
C LEU A 353 15.91 16.43 -18.86
N GLY A 354 14.90 16.60 -18.01
CA GLY A 354 13.50 16.43 -18.35
C GLY A 354 12.65 16.02 -17.15
N ALA A 355 11.45 15.53 -17.43
CA ALA A 355 10.57 14.92 -16.44
C ALA A 355 10.76 13.40 -16.42
N PHE A 356 10.58 12.78 -15.25
CA PHE A 356 10.69 11.33 -15.09
C PHE A 356 9.37 10.73 -14.64
N GLN A 357 9.08 9.55 -15.18
CA GLN A 357 7.96 8.73 -14.80
C GLN A 357 8.41 7.28 -14.66
N VAL A 358 8.35 6.74 -13.45
CA VAL A 358 8.76 5.38 -13.11
C VAL A 358 7.57 4.46 -13.32
N THR A 359 7.79 3.33 -13.98
CA THR A 359 6.74 2.33 -14.11
C THR A 359 7.28 0.92 -14.27
N THR A 360 6.58 -0.05 -13.69
CA THR A 360 6.82 -1.50 -13.92
C THR A 360 5.78 -2.12 -14.85
N SER A 361 4.88 -1.29 -15.44
CA SER A 361 3.86 -1.72 -16.39
C SER A 361 4.29 -1.47 -17.83
N LYS A 362 3.77 -2.26 -18.78
CA LYS A 362 3.94 -2.01 -20.22
C LYS A 362 3.12 -0.80 -20.70
N GLU A 363 1.99 -0.56 -20.02
CA GLU A 363 1.09 0.54 -20.31
C GLU A 363 1.04 1.48 -19.10
N HIS A 364 1.38 2.74 -19.34
CA HIS A 364 1.39 3.79 -18.35
C HIS A 364 0.88 5.11 -18.98
N PRO A 365 -0.45 5.24 -19.14
CA PRO A 365 -1.03 6.41 -19.78
C PRO A 365 -0.69 7.71 -19.05
N ILE A 366 -0.35 8.74 -19.82
CA ILE A 366 0.10 10.04 -19.32
C ILE A 366 -1.12 10.88 -18.93
N ASN A 367 -1.11 11.45 -17.72
CA ASN A 367 -2.11 12.43 -17.33
C ASN A 367 -1.89 13.74 -18.11
N ARG A 368 -2.94 14.30 -18.72
CA ARG A 368 -2.83 15.51 -19.53
C ARG A 368 -2.42 16.72 -18.69
N ASP A 369 -3.06 16.92 -17.55
CA ASP A 369 -2.93 18.17 -16.81
C ASP A 369 -1.51 18.34 -16.26
N GLY A 370 -0.89 17.27 -15.74
CA GLY A 370 0.46 17.40 -15.23
C GLY A 370 1.57 17.31 -16.28
N ILE A 371 1.34 16.77 -17.49
CA ILE A 371 2.34 16.90 -18.57
C ILE A 371 2.31 18.32 -19.14
N GLU A 372 1.14 18.94 -19.20
CA GLU A 372 1.01 20.37 -19.54
C GLU A 372 1.68 21.24 -18.49
N ALA A 373 1.47 20.98 -17.20
CA ALA A 373 2.17 21.69 -16.11
C ALA A 373 3.69 21.49 -16.16
N ALA A 374 4.17 20.27 -16.44
CA ALA A 374 5.60 19.98 -16.59
C ALA A 374 6.20 20.74 -17.79
N ARG A 375 5.45 20.85 -18.89
CA ARG A 375 5.84 21.63 -20.07
C ARG A 375 5.89 23.12 -19.75
N GLU A 376 4.89 23.68 -19.09
CA GLU A 376 4.90 25.09 -18.68
C GLU A 376 6.07 25.41 -17.75
N CYS A 377 6.36 24.51 -16.81
CA CYS A 377 7.55 24.61 -15.97
C CYS A 377 8.83 24.56 -16.81
N TRP A 378 8.93 23.63 -17.76
CA TRP A 378 10.09 23.52 -18.64
C TRP A 378 10.29 24.77 -19.51
N GLU A 379 9.23 25.29 -20.12
CA GLU A 379 9.27 26.51 -20.95
C GLU A 379 9.66 27.74 -20.11
N ARG A 380 9.18 27.82 -18.87
CA ARG A 380 9.52 28.89 -17.93
C ARG A 380 10.98 28.84 -17.50
N VAL A 381 11.50 27.64 -17.21
CA VAL A 381 12.85 27.45 -16.69
C VAL A 381 13.88 27.45 -17.82
N TYR A 382 13.69 26.63 -18.86
CA TYR A 382 14.66 26.41 -19.93
C TYR A 382 14.34 27.16 -21.23
N GLY A 383 13.17 27.79 -21.34
CA GLY A 383 12.77 28.56 -22.52
C GLY A 383 11.93 27.77 -23.52
N ARG A 384 11.02 28.46 -24.22
CA ARG A 384 10.02 27.88 -25.14
C ARG A 384 10.57 27.10 -26.34
N ASN A 385 11.81 27.38 -26.74
CA ASN A 385 12.42 26.71 -27.88
C ASN A 385 13.04 25.35 -27.53
N ASN A 386 13.15 25.02 -26.24
CA ASN A 386 13.74 23.77 -25.78
C ASN A 386 12.65 22.70 -25.62
N GLN A 387 12.88 21.53 -26.21
CA GLN A 387 11.96 20.40 -26.16
C GLN A 387 12.02 19.73 -24.77
N LEU A 388 10.86 19.52 -24.14
CA LEU A 388 10.76 18.71 -22.93
C LEU A 388 10.92 17.24 -23.28
N THR A 389 11.79 16.52 -22.57
CA THR A 389 11.85 15.06 -22.64
C THR A 389 11.16 14.45 -21.42
N LEU A 390 10.22 13.55 -21.67
CA LEU A 390 9.62 12.68 -20.67
C LEU A 390 10.34 11.33 -20.70
N TYR A 391 11.06 11.03 -19.63
CA TYR A 391 11.77 9.78 -19.43
C TYR A 391 10.89 8.79 -18.68
N PHE A 392 10.58 7.67 -19.33
CA PHE A 392 10.00 6.51 -18.67
C PHE A 392 11.13 5.65 -18.09
N VAL A 393 11.23 5.58 -16.76
CA VAL A 393 12.16 4.67 -16.09
C VAL A 393 11.47 3.32 -15.94
N VAL A 394 11.99 2.30 -16.61
CA VAL A 394 11.38 0.97 -16.67
C VAL A 394 12.38 -0.13 -16.31
N PRO A 395 11.92 -1.29 -15.80
CA PRO A 395 12.75 -2.48 -15.65
C PRO A 395 13.47 -2.85 -16.95
N LEU A 396 14.67 -3.41 -16.84
CA LEU A 396 15.50 -3.74 -18.01
C LEU A 396 14.79 -4.74 -18.94
N SER A 397 14.04 -5.68 -18.36
CA SER A 397 13.20 -6.64 -19.09
C SER A 397 12.09 -5.99 -19.94
N LEU A 398 11.64 -4.79 -19.58
CA LEU A 398 10.60 -4.06 -20.31
C LEU A 398 11.18 -3.08 -21.34
N LEU A 399 12.44 -2.68 -21.22
CA LEU A 399 13.02 -1.61 -22.03
C LEU A 399 12.87 -1.83 -23.54
N LYS A 400 13.05 -3.08 -24.01
CA LYS A 400 12.94 -3.42 -25.43
C LYS A 400 11.49 -3.37 -25.94
N GLU A 401 10.53 -3.79 -25.12
CA GLU A 401 9.13 -3.92 -25.52
C GLU A 401 8.27 -2.68 -25.21
N PHE A 402 8.78 -1.76 -24.38
CA PHE A 402 8.02 -0.62 -23.89
C PHE A 402 7.61 0.35 -25.02
N LYS A 403 6.32 0.59 -25.21
CA LYS A 403 5.85 1.40 -26.34
C LYS A 403 5.70 2.86 -25.94
N GLN A 404 5.57 3.71 -26.95
CA GLN A 404 5.16 5.10 -26.74
C GLN A 404 3.81 5.14 -26.01
N GLN A 405 3.73 5.95 -24.96
CA GLN A 405 2.55 6.04 -24.10
C GLN A 405 1.59 7.13 -24.58
N HIS A 406 0.29 6.90 -24.37
CA HIS A 406 -0.76 7.82 -24.79
C HIS A 406 -1.34 8.61 -23.61
N LEU A 407 -2.03 9.72 -23.88
CA LEU A 407 -2.76 10.47 -22.85
C LEU A 407 -3.93 9.64 -22.27
N LYS A 408 -4.17 9.73 -20.96
CA LYS A 408 -5.36 9.20 -20.29
C LYS A 408 -6.64 9.76 -20.92
N ARG A 409 -7.69 8.93 -21.01
CA ARG A 409 -9.03 9.37 -21.47
C ARG A 409 -9.66 10.24 -20.38
N ALA A 410 -10.19 11.40 -20.75
CA ALA A 410 -11.13 12.12 -19.90
C ALA A 410 -12.44 11.33 -19.81
N MET A 411 -13.01 11.18 -18.61
CA MET A 411 -14.26 10.44 -18.36
C MET A 411 -15.46 10.95 -19.17
N SER A 412 -15.41 12.19 -19.67
CA SER A 412 -16.52 12.88 -20.34
C SER A 412 -16.44 12.98 -21.86
N ASP A 413 -15.41 12.46 -22.54
CA ASP A 413 -15.24 12.79 -23.97
C ASP A 413 -14.75 11.65 -24.86
N LYS A 414 -15.65 11.14 -25.71
CA LYS A 414 -15.37 10.07 -26.70
C LYS A 414 -14.52 10.54 -27.88
N LYS A 415 -14.14 11.83 -27.96
CA LYS A 415 -13.48 12.44 -29.13
C LYS A 415 -12.23 13.30 -28.85
N THR A 416 -11.63 13.26 -27.66
CA THR A 416 -10.35 13.97 -27.45
C THR A 416 -9.20 13.26 -28.17
N ARG A 417 -8.50 14.00 -29.05
CA ARG A 417 -7.29 13.56 -29.74
C ARG A 417 -6.28 13.02 -28.71
N ARG A 418 -5.82 11.76 -28.88
CA ARG A 418 -4.77 11.09 -28.09
C ARG A 418 -3.37 11.67 -28.30
N ILE A 419 -3.28 12.85 -28.91
CA ILE A 419 -2.05 13.42 -29.41
C ILE A 419 -1.40 14.16 -28.25
N LEU A 420 -0.17 13.76 -27.92
CA LEU A 420 0.67 14.45 -26.95
C LEU A 420 0.82 15.92 -27.34
N PRO A 421 1.04 16.83 -26.37
CA PRO A 421 1.42 18.20 -26.69
C PRO A 421 2.59 18.18 -27.69
N ALA A 422 2.52 19.05 -28.70
CA ALA A 422 3.66 19.28 -29.57
C ALA A 422 4.88 19.63 -28.69
N HIS A 423 6.07 19.16 -29.08
CA HIS A 423 7.33 19.41 -28.35
C HIS A 423 7.54 18.62 -27.04
N VAL A 424 6.83 17.50 -26.81
CA VAL A 424 7.21 16.52 -25.79
C VAL A 424 7.79 15.27 -26.45
N LYS A 425 9.06 14.97 -26.17
CA LYS A 425 9.72 13.72 -26.60
C LYS A 425 9.54 12.65 -25.52
N GLN A 426 9.30 11.40 -25.92
CA GLN A 426 9.29 10.27 -24.99
C GLN A 426 10.53 9.40 -25.18
N VAL A 427 11.19 9.07 -24.08
CA VAL A 427 12.37 8.19 -24.05
C VAL A 427 12.16 7.17 -22.95
N ALA A 428 12.39 5.89 -23.24
CA ALA A 428 12.49 4.88 -22.19
C ALA A 428 13.95 4.75 -21.75
N ILE A 429 14.17 4.71 -20.45
CA ILE A 429 15.47 4.47 -19.83
C ILE A 429 15.38 3.33 -18.83
N SER A 430 16.48 2.61 -18.66
CA SER A 430 16.60 1.56 -17.66
C SER A 430 18.00 1.53 -17.12
N PHE A 431 18.16 0.92 -15.95
CA PHE A 431 19.45 0.65 -15.34
C PHE A 431 19.53 -0.82 -14.92
N GLY A 432 20.67 -1.45 -15.22
CA GLY A 432 21.10 -2.70 -14.60
C GLY A 432 22.08 -2.40 -13.47
N MET A 433 22.03 -3.13 -12.37
CA MET A 433 23.02 -2.99 -11.30
C MET A 433 24.24 -3.86 -11.66
N ARG A 434 25.45 -3.29 -11.72
CA ARG A 434 26.66 -4.09 -11.94
C ARG A 434 26.91 -4.97 -10.71
N ALA A 435 27.19 -6.25 -10.95
CA ALA A 435 27.71 -7.14 -9.94
C ALA A 435 29.05 -6.61 -9.42
N PHE A 436 29.32 -6.78 -8.12
CA PHE A 436 30.67 -6.56 -7.59
C PHE A 436 31.59 -7.63 -8.18
N ASP A 437 32.57 -7.22 -9.00
CA ASP A 437 33.66 -8.08 -9.43
C ASP A 437 34.33 -8.68 -8.19
N GLN A 438 34.36 -10.01 -8.09
CA GLN A 438 35.02 -10.74 -6.99
C GLN A 438 36.55 -10.65 -7.06
N THR A 439 37.14 -9.82 -7.93
CA THR A 439 38.57 -9.81 -8.26
C THR A 439 39.34 -8.64 -7.67
N SER A 440 38.93 -8.08 -6.54
CA SER A 440 39.74 -7.08 -5.83
C SER A 440 39.80 -7.36 -4.33
N GLN A 441 40.32 -8.54 -3.98
CA GLN A 441 41.03 -8.77 -2.73
C GLN A 441 42.25 -9.66 -3.02
N TYR A 442 43.40 -9.02 -3.19
CA TYR A 442 44.71 -9.54 -2.79
C TYR A 442 45.41 -8.46 -1.99
#